data_AF-A0A0B4BVN5-F1
#
_entry.id   AF-A0A0B4BVN5-F1
#
_cell.length_a   1.000
_cell.length_b   1.000
_cell.length_c   1.000
_cell.angle_alpha   90.00
_cell.angle_beta   90.00
_cell.angle_gamma   90.00
#
_symmetry.space_group_name_H-M   'P 1'
#
loop_
_entity.id
_entity.type
_entity.pdbx_description
1 polymer ?
#
loop_
_entity_poly.entity_id
_entity_poly.type
_entity_poly.pdbx_seq_one_letter_code
_entity_poly.pdbx_strand_id
1 'polypeptide(L)'
;MHFAGRIGSIWQRLPYLLFGLFSEYGYSILRPTLWLLGIWALGFAAFWGYLSGCCVPAPDSVIERPMGAAMALSFSNLFPLFGFGRTFLSDVLGVLPPVLQFFSGVQTVASLPLLFFLGLGLRQRFRLR
;
A
#
# COMPACT_ATOMS: atom_id res chain seq x y z
N MET A 1 -18.55 -4.66 15.60
CA MET A 1 -18.51 -4.73 17.08
C MET A 1 -18.55 -3.33 17.73
N HIS A 2 -19.54 -2.50 17.40
CA HIS A 2 -19.50 -1.05 17.69
C HIS A 2 -19.62 -0.68 19.19
N PHE A 3 -20.16 -1.58 20.02
CA PHE A 3 -20.41 -1.31 21.44
C PHE A 3 -19.32 -1.85 22.38
N ALA A 4 -18.55 -2.87 21.98
CA ALA A 4 -17.50 -3.46 22.81
C ALA A 4 -16.25 -2.57 22.94
N GLY A 5 -15.95 -1.76 21.91
CA GLY A 5 -14.82 -0.81 21.94
C GLY A 5 -15.04 0.43 22.81
N ARG A 6 -16.24 0.62 23.38
CA ARG A 6 -16.57 1.78 24.23
C ARG A 6 -16.52 1.50 25.73
N ILE A 7 -16.19 0.28 26.16
CA ILE A 7 -16.20 -0.10 27.57
C ILE A 7 -14.79 -0.55 27.96
N GLY A 8 -14.23 0.01 29.05
CA GLY A 8 -12.91 -0.35 29.59
C GLY A 8 -11.78 0.65 29.29
N SER A 9 -10.62 0.41 29.92
CA SER A 9 -9.42 1.26 29.82
C SER A 9 -8.77 1.18 28.43
N ILE A 10 -7.89 2.13 28.08
CA ILE A 10 -7.25 2.20 26.76
C ILE A 10 -6.51 0.90 26.40
N TRP A 11 -5.97 0.20 27.40
CA TRP A 11 -5.26 -1.07 27.25
C TRP A 11 -6.18 -2.25 26.95
N GLN A 12 -7.39 -2.26 27.51
CA GLN A 12 -8.42 -3.27 27.20
C GLN A 12 -9.02 -3.03 25.81
N ARG A 13 -9.06 -1.78 25.36
CA ARG A 13 -9.54 -1.39 24.02
C ARG A 13 -8.53 -1.67 22.91
N LEU A 14 -7.23 -1.63 23.21
CA LEU A 14 -6.15 -1.81 22.24
C LEU A 14 -6.26 -3.10 21.41
N PRO A 15 -6.51 -4.31 21.98
CA PRO A 15 -6.72 -5.52 21.19
C PRO A 15 -7.97 -5.44 20.33
N TYR A 16 -9.07 -4.84 20.81
CA TYR A 16 -10.28 -4.65 20.00
C TYR A 16 -10.10 -3.63 18.88
N LEU A 17 -9.31 -2.58 19.10
CA LEU A 17 -8.96 -1.59 18.08
C LEU A 17 -8.02 -2.20 17.02
N LEU A 18 -7.00 -2.96 17.44
CA LEU A 18 -6.17 -3.74 16.52
C LEU A 18 -7.02 -4.74 15.73
N PHE A 19 -7.94 -5.44 16.39
CA PHE A 19 -8.83 -6.38 15.70
C PHE A 19 -9.79 -5.68 14.74
N GLY A 20 -10.34 -4.52 15.10
CA GLY A 20 -11.14 -3.69 14.19
C GLY A 20 -10.32 -3.13 13.03
N LEU A 21 -9.05 -2.82 13.27
CA LEU A 21 -8.11 -2.31 12.27
C LEU A 21 -7.66 -3.41 11.30
N PHE A 22 -7.47 -4.66 11.77
CA PHE A 22 -6.90 -5.78 11.02
C PHE A 22 -7.90 -6.89 10.60
N SER A 23 -9.14 -6.92 11.09
CA SER A 23 -10.03 -8.08 10.92
C SER A 23 -11.45 -7.75 10.44
N GLU A 24 -11.99 -6.55 10.67
CA GLU A 24 -13.35 -6.16 10.21
C GLU A 24 -13.42 -5.77 8.70
N TYR A 25 -12.53 -6.28 7.86
CA TYR A 25 -12.47 -5.91 6.43
C TYR A 25 -13.64 -6.45 5.58
N GLY A 26 -14.40 -7.42 6.09
CA GLY A 26 -15.51 -8.03 5.36
C GLY A 26 -16.74 -7.13 5.21
N TYR A 27 -16.99 -6.18 6.13
CA TYR A 27 -18.22 -5.37 6.17
C TYR A 27 -18.04 -3.92 5.69
N SER A 28 -16.80 -3.48 5.41
CA SER A 28 -16.49 -2.09 5.05
C SER A 28 -15.45 -2.02 3.93
N ILE A 29 -15.83 -1.40 2.81
CA ILE A 29 -14.93 -1.13 1.66
C ILE A 29 -13.90 -0.04 2.01
N LEU A 30 -14.26 0.88 2.91
CA LEU A 30 -13.45 2.07 3.22
C LEU A 30 -12.13 1.74 3.92
N ARG A 31 -12.13 0.72 4.80
CA ARG A 31 -10.93 0.34 5.56
C ARG A 31 -9.82 -0.26 4.70
N PRO A 32 -10.07 -1.26 3.83
CA PRO A 32 -9.02 -1.76 2.94
C PRO A 32 -8.56 -0.69 1.95
N THR A 33 -9.42 0.24 1.50
CA THR A 33 -8.97 1.38 0.68
C THR A 33 -8.03 2.32 1.44
N LEU A 34 -8.30 2.62 2.71
CA LEU A 34 -7.42 3.48 3.52
C LEU A 34 -6.06 2.82 3.78
N TRP A 35 -6.03 1.51 4.03
CA TRP A 35 -4.78 0.77 4.18
C TRP A 35 -3.97 0.72 2.88
N LEU A 36 -4.63 0.49 1.73
CA LEU A 36 -3.98 0.57 0.42
C LEU A 36 -3.42 1.98 0.17
N LEU A 37 -4.18 3.03 0.50
CA LEU A 37 -3.73 4.42 0.38
C LEU A 37 -2.54 4.71 1.31
N GLY A 38 -2.55 4.19 2.54
CA GLY A 38 -1.43 4.33 3.48
C GLY A 38 -0.16 3.64 3.00
N ILE A 39 -0.27 2.40 2.52
CA ILE A 39 0.86 1.67 1.93
C ILE A 39 1.37 2.38 0.68
N TRP A 40 0.47 2.91 -0.15
CA TRP A 40 0.83 3.72 -1.31
C TRP A 40 1.61 4.96 -0.94
N ALA A 41 1.13 5.73 0.04
CA ALA A 41 1.77 6.94 0.50
C ALA A 41 3.16 6.65 1.10
N LEU A 42 3.29 5.57 1.86
CA LEU A 42 4.57 5.11 2.42
C LEU A 42 5.54 4.73 1.31
N GLY A 43 5.11 3.90 0.35
CA GLY A 43 5.95 3.52 -0.81
C GLY A 43 6.34 4.73 -1.65
N PHE A 44 5.41 5.67 -1.88
CA PHE A 44 5.69 6.91 -2.58
C PHE A 44 6.76 7.72 -1.86
N ALA A 45 6.64 7.93 -0.55
CA ALA A 45 7.63 8.67 0.23
C ALA A 45 9.01 8.01 0.19
N ALA A 46 9.08 6.68 0.30
CA ALA A 46 10.32 5.92 0.23
C ALA A 46 11.01 6.03 -1.15
N PHE A 47 10.26 5.83 -2.24
CA PHE A 47 10.79 5.93 -3.60
C PHE A 47 11.11 7.37 -3.99
N TRP A 48 10.28 8.33 -3.60
CA TRP A 48 10.53 9.75 -3.83
C TRP A 48 11.80 10.22 -3.12
N GLY A 49 12.02 9.81 -1.86
CA GLY A 49 13.24 10.17 -1.11
C GLY A 49 14.54 9.73 -1.79
N TYR A 50 14.50 8.60 -2.52
CA TYR A 50 15.62 8.11 -3.33
C TYR A 50 15.72 8.79 -4.70
N LEU A 51 14.62 8.85 -5.46
CA LEU A 51 14.62 9.39 -6.83
C LEU A 51 14.79 10.91 -6.88
N SER A 52 14.41 11.64 -5.83
CA SER A 52 14.59 13.09 -5.72
C SER A 52 15.95 13.50 -5.13
N GLY A 53 16.74 12.55 -4.64
CA GLY A 53 18.01 12.85 -3.95
C GLY A 53 17.86 13.62 -2.64
N CYS A 54 16.64 13.77 -2.11
CA CYS A 54 16.36 14.59 -0.94
C CYS A 54 16.94 14.00 0.36
N CYS A 55 16.96 12.66 0.48
CA CYS A 55 17.33 11.98 1.73
C CYS A 55 18.30 10.79 1.56
N VAL A 56 18.58 10.37 0.33
CA VAL A 56 19.42 9.20 -0.01
C VAL A 56 20.25 9.56 -1.25
N PRO A 57 21.49 9.04 -1.40
CA PRO A 57 22.29 9.28 -2.60
C PRO A 57 21.49 8.98 -3.88
N ALA A 58 21.35 9.99 -4.73
CA ALA A 58 20.59 9.89 -5.97
C ALA A 58 21.29 8.96 -6.98
N PRO A 59 20.54 8.25 -7.83
CA PRO A 59 21.13 7.46 -8.89
C PRO A 59 21.81 8.33 -9.96
N ASP A 60 22.88 7.80 -10.57
CA ASP A 60 23.63 8.45 -11.66
C ASP A 60 22.80 8.66 -12.94
N SER A 61 21.68 7.96 -13.07
CA SER A 61 20.74 8.11 -14.20
C SER A 61 19.73 9.22 -13.95
N VAL A 62 19.66 10.20 -14.85
CA VAL A 62 18.69 11.29 -14.80
C VAL A 62 17.29 10.76 -15.11
N ILE A 63 16.43 10.67 -14.09
CA ILE A 63 15.00 10.40 -14.29
C ILE A 63 14.32 11.75 -14.53
N GLU A 64 13.78 11.98 -15.74
CA GLU A 64 13.17 13.26 -16.13
C GLU A 64 11.98 13.67 -15.24
N ARG A 65 11.26 12.71 -14.64
CA ARG A 65 10.08 12.95 -13.79
C ARG A 65 10.11 12.10 -12.52
N PRO A 66 10.94 12.45 -11.52
CA PRO A 66 11.15 11.60 -10.34
C PRO A 66 9.88 11.43 -9.50
N MET A 67 8.96 12.41 -9.53
CA MET A 67 7.74 12.40 -8.71
C MET A 67 6.71 11.45 -9.30
N GLY A 68 6.46 11.60 -10.61
CA GLY A 68 5.57 10.73 -11.35
C GLY A 68 6.05 9.28 -11.31
N ALA A 69 7.36 9.06 -11.47
CA ALA A 69 7.97 7.73 -11.38
C ALA A 69 7.78 7.11 -9.98
N ALA A 70 8.04 7.84 -8.90
CA ALA A 70 7.85 7.33 -7.53
C ALA A 70 6.38 6.97 -7.24
N MET A 71 5.44 7.84 -7.66
CA MET A 71 4.00 7.60 -7.49
C MET A 71 3.55 6.38 -8.29
N ALA A 72 3.96 6.30 -9.56
CA ALA A 72 3.62 5.20 -10.46
C ALA A 72 4.23 3.88 -9.99
N LEU A 73 5.47 3.89 -9.49
CA LEU A 73 6.14 2.71 -8.95
C LEU A 73 5.39 2.18 -7.72
N SER A 74 5.13 3.03 -6.74
CA SER A 74 4.34 2.68 -5.56
C SER A 74 2.96 2.15 -5.96
N PHE A 75 2.26 2.84 -6.87
CA PHE A 75 0.95 2.41 -7.37
C PHE A 75 1.01 1.03 -8.05
N SER A 76 2.00 0.81 -8.91
CA SER A 76 2.16 -0.45 -9.62
C SER A 76 2.42 -1.64 -8.69
N ASN A 77 3.11 -1.41 -7.57
CA ASN A 77 3.31 -2.42 -6.53
C ASN A 77 2.02 -2.74 -5.77
N LEU A 78 1.08 -1.80 -5.64
CA LEU A 78 -0.21 -2.11 -5.02
C LEU A 78 -1.10 -2.97 -5.92
N PHE A 79 -0.95 -2.86 -7.23
CA PHE A 79 -1.76 -3.60 -8.19
C PHE A 79 -0.90 -4.48 -9.11
N PRO A 80 -0.24 -5.52 -8.56
CA PRO A 80 0.60 -6.42 -9.35
C PRO A 80 -0.16 -7.14 -10.46
N LEU A 81 -1.48 -7.31 -10.28
CA LEU A 81 -2.39 -7.94 -11.25
C LEU A 81 -2.38 -7.25 -12.63
N PHE A 82 -2.11 -5.93 -12.68
CA PHE A 82 -2.08 -5.20 -13.94
C PHE A 82 -0.70 -5.20 -14.62
N GLY A 83 0.37 -5.61 -13.95
CA GLY A 83 1.71 -5.72 -14.54
C GLY A 83 2.42 -4.40 -14.87
N PHE A 84 1.84 -3.24 -14.53
CA PHE A 84 2.38 -1.92 -14.93
C PHE A 84 3.84 -1.69 -14.54
N GLY A 85 4.26 -2.19 -13.37
CA GLY A 85 5.60 -1.96 -12.85
C GLY A 85 6.68 -2.61 -13.71
N ARG A 86 6.45 -3.84 -14.18
CA ARG A 86 7.44 -4.57 -15.00
C ARG A 86 7.46 -4.10 -16.46
N THR A 87 6.33 -3.62 -16.97
CA THR A 87 6.21 -3.23 -18.38
C THR A 87 6.62 -1.79 -18.65
N PHE A 88 6.28 -0.86 -17.75
CA PHE A 88 6.50 0.58 -17.96
C PHE A 88 7.57 1.18 -17.03
N LEU A 89 7.95 0.49 -15.97
CA LEU A 89 8.87 0.99 -14.94
C LEU A 89 10.06 0.03 -14.71
N SER A 90 10.34 -0.86 -15.66
CA SER A 90 11.49 -1.78 -15.61
C SER A 90 12.81 -1.04 -15.42
N ASP A 91 12.97 0.10 -16.10
CA ASP A 91 14.19 0.88 -16.08
C ASP A 91 14.39 1.55 -14.72
N VAL A 92 13.28 1.98 -14.10
CA VAL A 92 13.30 2.56 -12.74
C VAL A 92 13.61 1.47 -11.71
N LEU A 93 13.01 0.27 -11.85
CA LEU A 93 13.28 -0.89 -10.98
C LEU A 93 14.74 -1.36 -11.05
N GLY A 94 15.35 -1.32 -12.24
CA GLY A 94 16.75 -1.72 -12.44
C GLY A 94 17.77 -0.81 -11.75
N VAL A 95 17.42 0.46 -11.56
CA VAL A 95 18.26 1.48 -10.91
C VAL A 95 18.04 1.54 -9.39
N LEU A 96 17.00 0.89 -8.88
CA LEU A 96 16.71 0.87 -7.45
C LEU A 96 17.75 0.05 -6.66
N PRO A 97 18.19 0.53 -5.48
CA PRO A 97 19.09 -0.21 -4.62
C PRO A 97 18.40 -1.46 -4.07
N PRO A 98 19.15 -2.50 -3.66
CA PRO A 98 18.59 -3.77 -3.20
C PRO A 98 17.55 -3.62 -2.08
N VAL A 99 17.75 -2.66 -1.17
CA VAL A 99 16.84 -2.38 -0.05
C VAL A 99 15.47 -1.90 -0.54
N LEU A 100 15.42 -1.01 -1.53
CA LEU A 100 14.17 -0.50 -2.09
C LEU A 100 13.49 -1.52 -3.00
N GLN A 101 14.27 -2.39 -3.67
CA GLN A 101 13.70 -3.53 -4.38
C GLN A 101 13.02 -4.51 -3.42
N PHE A 102 13.65 -4.80 -2.28
CA PHE A 102 13.02 -5.61 -1.23
C PHE A 102 11.74 -4.95 -0.71
N PHE A 103 11.79 -3.65 -0.43
CA PHE A 103 10.61 -2.89 0.01
C PHE A 103 9.47 -2.93 -1.01
N SER A 104 9.80 -2.79 -2.30
CA SER A 104 8.87 -2.94 -3.43
C SER A 104 8.19 -4.33 -3.45
N GLY A 105 8.98 -5.39 -3.20
CA GLY A 105 8.46 -6.76 -3.06
C GLY A 105 7.51 -6.90 -1.87
N VAL A 106 7.88 -6.39 -0.69
CA VAL A 106 7.04 -6.41 0.51
C VAL A 106 5.73 -5.64 0.28
N GLN A 107 5.81 -4.47 -0.34
CA GLN A 107 4.64 -3.66 -0.72
C GLN A 107 3.68 -4.46 -1.62
N THR A 108 4.24 -5.23 -2.56
CA THR A 108 3.47 -6.07 -3.48
C THR A 108 2.81 -7.27 -2.78
N VAL A 109 3.51 -7.92 -1.85
CA VAL A 109 2.94 -9.04 -1.09
C VAL A 109 1.86 -8.54 -0.12
N ALA A 110 2.08 -7.40 0.53
CA ALA A 110 1.13 -6.79 1.47
C ALA A 110 -0.14 -6.27 0.78
N SER A 111 -0.05 -5.85 -0.49
CA SER A 111 -1.21 -5.36 -1.24
C SER A 111 -2.19 -6.47 -1.63
N LEU A 112 -1.72 -7.71 -1.85
CA LEU A 112 -2.55 -8.83 -2.27
C LEU A 112 -3.70 -9.16 -1.28
N PRO A 113 -3.46 -9.37 0.03
CA PRO A 113 -4.54 -9.57 1.00
C PRO A 113 -5.53 -8.39 1.06
N LEU A 114 -5.03 -7.16 0.97
CA LEU A 114 -5.86 -5.96 1.04
C LEU A 114 -6.75 -5.80 -0.21
N LEU A 115 -6.22 -6.08 -1.39
CA LEU A 115 -7.01 -6.14 -2.63
C LEU A 115 -8.05 -7.26 -2.59
N PHE A 116 -7.71 -8.41 -2.02
CA PHE A 116 -8.66 -9.49 -1.82
C PHE A 116 -9.81 -9.07 -0.91
N PHE A 117 -9.52 -8.43 0.22
CA PHE A 117 -10.55 -7.90 1.11
C PHE A 117 -11.38 -6.79 0.47
N LEU A 118 -10.76 -5.91 -0.31
CA LEU A 118 -11.47 -4.91 -1.10
C LEU A 118 -12.47 -5.56 -2.07
N GLY A 119 -12.04 -6.61 -2.77
CA GLY A 119 -12.88 -7.40 -3.66
C GLY A 119 -14.05 -8.10 -2.94
N LEU A 120 -13.80 -8.66 -1.75
CA LEU A 120 -14.86 -9.24 -0.90
C LEU A 120 -15.90 -8.18 -0.49
N GLY A 121 -15.45 -7.00 -0.07
CA GLY A 121 -16.34 -5.89 0.30
C GLY A 121 -17.19 -5.39 -0.87
N LEU A 122 -16.59 -5.29 -2.07
CA LEU A 122 -17.30 -4.94 -3.30
C LEU A 122 -18.36 -6.00 -3.64
N ARG A 123 -18.01 -7.29 -3.58
CA ARG A 123 -18.94 -8.39 -3.85
C ARG A 123 -20.14 -8.36 -2.90
N GLN A 124 -19.94 -8.09 -1.61
CA GLN A 124 -21.05 -8.01 -0.66
C GLN A 124 -22.01 -6.86 -0.95
N ARG A 125 -21.51 -5.70 -1.40
CA ARG A 125 -22.35 -4.53 -1.73
C ARG A 125 -23.14 -4.71 -3.03
N PHE A 126 -22.54 -5.36 -4.03
CA PHE A 126 -23.21 -5.66 -5.31
C PHE A 126 -24.02 -6.95 -5.29
N ARG A 127 -24.04 -7.70 -4.18
CA ARG A 127 -24.97 -8.80 -3.96
C ARG A 127 -26.36 -8.18 -3.71
N LEU A 128 -27.02 -7.82 -4.80
CA LEU A 128 -28.41 -7.36 -4.85
C LEU A 128 -29.28 -8.34 -4.02
N ARG A 129 -30.10 -7.78 -3.13
CA ARG A 129 -31.18 -8.52 -2.46
C ARG A 129 -32.38 -8.63 -3.39
#